data_AF-A0A1V4X6N2-F1
#
_entry.id   AF-A0A1V4X6N2-F1
#
_cell.length_a   1.000
_cell.length_b   1.000
_cell.length_c   1.000
_cell.angle_alpha   90.00
_cell.angle_beta   90.00
_cell.angle_gamma   90.00
#
_symmetry.space_group_name_H-M   'P 1'
#
loop_
_entity.id
_entity.type
_entity.pdbx_description
1 polymer ?
#
loop_
_entity_poly.entity_id
_entity_poly.type
_entity_poly.pdbx_seq_one_letter_code
_entity_poly.pdbx_strand_id
1 'polypeptide(L)' 'MLYVLSEKPEVYDALPKSPSVPLSILVWKDFLKPVSLLAAGGILVGSFLHYLIHGPKLPDDAGDAGKKEGGE' A
#
# COMPACT_ATOMS: atom_id res chain seq x y z
N MET A 1 17.32 -17.41 19.42
CA MET A 1 17.83 -18.11 20.62
C MET A 1 16.94 -19.30 20.88
N LEU A 2 17.49 -20.40 21.38
CA LEU A 2 16.76 -21.63 21.67
C LEU A 2 16.94 -21.97 23.15
N TYR A 3 15.86 -22.39 23.81
CA TYR A 3 15.87 -22.77 25.21
C TYR A 3 15.60 -24.27 25.36
N VAL A 4 16.26 -24.90 26.32
CA VAL A 4 15.95 -26.27 26.76
C VAL A 4 15.25 -26.15 28.11
N LEU A 5 14.01 -26.59 28.18
CA LEU A 5 13.19 -26.53 29.40
C LEU A 5 13.19 -27.87 30.11
N SER A 6 13.24 -27.86 31.45
CA SER A 6 13.08 -29.06 32.27
C SER A 6 11.60 -29.48 32.39
N GLU A 7 10.69 -28.51 32.32
CA GLU A 7 9.25 -28.70 32.45
C GLU A 7 8.50 -28.19 31.21
N LYS A 8 7.19 -28.41 31.16
CA LYS A 8 6.37 -27.90 30.05
C LYS A 8 6.32 -26.35 30.06
N PRO A 9 6.21 -25.69 28.88
CA PRO A 9 6.22 -24.23 28.78
C PRO A 9 5.17 -23.53 29.64
N GLU A 10 4.02 -24.16 29.91
CA GLU A 10 2.93 -23.58 30.69
C GLU A 10 3.27 -23.36 32.18
N VAL A 11 4.33 -24.02 32.68
CA VAL A 11 4.80 -23.84 34.06
C VAL A 11 5.55 -22.51 34.23
N TYR A 12 6.00 -21.91 33.14
CA TYR A 12 6.79 -20.68 33.15
C TYR A 12 5.95 -19.49 32.71
N ASP A 13 5.66 -18.55 33.63
CA ASP A 13 4.80 -17.38 33.37
C ASP A 13 5.26 -16.49 32.20
N ALA A 14 6.56 -16.46 31.95
CA ALA A 14 7.14 -15.64 30.88
C ALA A 14 7.05 -16.29 29.49
N LEU A 15 6.62 -17.56 29.38
CA LEU A 15 6.62 -18.31 28.14
C LEU A 15 5.20 -18.56 27.61
N PRO A 16 4.84 -17.96 26.46
CA PRO A 16 3.58 -18.27 25.81
C PRO A 16 3.58 -19.71 25.28
N LYS A 17 2.51 -20.46 25.56
CA LYS A 17 2.33 -21.86 25.13
C LYS A 17 2.36 -22.04 23.61
N SER A 18 1.70 -21.16 22.89
CA SER A 18 1.62 -21.19 21.42
C SER A 18 1.71 -19.75 20.89
N PRO A 19 2.94 -19.23 20.75
CA PRO A 19 3.13 -17.91 20.19
C PRO A 19 2.77 -17.94 18.71
N SER A 20 1.88 -17.04 18.31
CA SER A 20 1.52 -16.81 16.91
C SER A 20 1.49 -15.32 16.63
N VAL A 21 1.63 -14.96 15.35
CA VAL A 21 1.50 -13.56 14.94
C VAL A 21 -0.01 -13.23 14.88
N PRO A 22 -0.47 -12.14 15.52
CA PRO A 22 -1.86 -11.72 15.43
C PRO A 22 -2.29 -11.42 13.98
N LEU A 23 -3.53 -11.75 13.62
CA LEU A 23 -4.06 -11.59 12.26
C LEU A 23 -3.96 -10.15 11.75
N SER A 24 -4.20 -9.15 12.60
CA SER A 24 -4.10 -7.73 12.23
C SER A 24 -2.70 -7.34 11.75
N ILE A 25 -1.66 -7.93 12.36
CA ILE A 25 -0.26 -7.69 11.99
C ILE A 25 0.03 -8.34 10.63
N LEU A 26 -0.45 -9.55 10.39
CA LEU A 26 -0.33 -10.21 9.09
C LEU A 26 -1.00 -9.38 7.99
N VAL A 27 -2.25 -8.94 8.21
CA VAL A 27 -2.98 -8.12 7.23
C VAL A 27 -2.24 -6.81 6.93
N TRP A 28 -1.76 -6.11 7.96
CA TRP A 28 -1.05 -4.85 7.75
C TRP A 28 0.30 -5.04 7.04
N LYS A 29 1.13 -5.96 7.54
CA LYS A 29 2.52 -6.11 7.05
C LYS A 29 2.60 -6.86 5.72
N ASP A 30 1.83 -7.92 5.59
CA ASP A 30 2.01 -8.88 4.51
C ASP A 30 1.07 -8.59 3.33
N PHE A 31 -0.04 -7.87 3.56
CA PHE A 31 -0.99 -7.52 2.51
C PHE A 31 -1.06 -6.02 2.23
N LEU A 32 -1.48 -5.21 3.20
CA LEU A 32 -1.75 -3.79 2.96
C LEU A 32 -0.48 -3.01 2.59
N LYS A 33 0.64 -3.29 3.25
CA LYS A 33 1.90 -2.59 2.99
C LYS A 33 2.44 -2.82 1.57
N PRO A 34 2.61 -4.06 1.05
CA PRO A 34 3.05 -4.25 -0.33
C PRO A 34 2.03 -3.74 -1.35
N VAL A 35 0.74 -3.96 -1.13
CA VAL A 35 -0.32 -3.48 -2.05
C VAL A 35 -0.35 -1.96 -2.13
N SER A 36 -0.23 -1.26 -1.01
CA SER A 36 -0.18 0.20 -0.99
C SER A 36 1.06 0.76 -1.68
N LEU A 37 2.23 0.12 -1.52
CA LEU A 37 3.44 0.51 -2.25
C LEU A 37 3.27 0.33 -3.76
N LEU A 38 2.68 -0.77 -4.20
CA LEU A 38 2.38 -1.01 -5.61
C LEU A 38 1.38 0.02 -6.15
N ALA A 39 0.33 0.32 -5.39
CA ALA A 39 -0.66 1.33 -5.77
C ALA A 39 -0.04 2.73 -5.90
N ALA A 40 0.80 3.13 -4.93
CA ALA A 40 1.51 4.41 -4.99
C ALA A 40 2.42 4.50 -6.22
N GLY A 41 3.20 3.46 -6.51
CA GLY A 41 4.00 3.39 -7.73
C GLY A 41 3.15 3.44 -8.99
N GLY A 42 2.02 2.72 -9.01
CA GLY A 42 1.07 2.71 -10.12
C GLY A 42 0.46 4.08 -10.39
N ILE A 43 0.09 4.83 -9.35
CA ILE A 43 -0.44 6.20 -9.50
C ILE A 43 0.63 7.12 -10.09
N LEU A 44 1.86 7.06 -9.59
CA LEU A 44 2.96 7.89 -10.10
C LEU A 44 3.25 7.60 -11.56
N VAL A 45 3.41 6.33 -11.92
CA VAL A 45 3.66 5.90 -13.30
C VAL A 45 2.47 6.22 -14.20
N GLY A 46 1.26 5.91 -13.77
CA GLY A 46 0.03 6.16 -14.53
C GLY A 46 -0.18 7.64 -14.81
N SER A 47 0.01 8.50 -13.80
CA SER A 47 -0.10 9.95 -13.95
C SER A 47 0.98 10.51 -14.87
N PHE A 48 2.21 10.01 -14.74
CA PHE A 48 3.32 10.40 -15.62
C PHE A 48 3.04 10.02 -17.08
N LEU A 49 2.63 8.79 -17.35
CA LEU A 49 2.27 8.34 -18.70
C LEU A 49 1.06 9.09 -19.26
N HIS A 50 0.03 9.30 -18.43
CA HIS A 50 -1.15 10.07 -18.83
C HIS A 50 -0.77 11.49 -19.28
N TYR A 51 0.14 12.16 -18.56
CA TYR A 51 0.63 13.49 -18.94
C TYR A 51 1.41 13.47 -20.26
N LEU A 52 2.26 12.46 -20.50
CA LEU A 52 2.99 12.35 -21.77
C LEU A 52 2.07 12.10 -22.96
N ILE A 53 1.00 11.32 -22.78
CA ILE A 53 0.07 10.96 -23.87
C ILE A 53 -0.89 12.11 -24.18
N HIS A 54 -1.46 12.76 -23.16
CA HIS A 54 -2.48 13.80 -23.36
C HIS A 54 -1.91 15.22 -23.42
N GLY A 55 -0.68 15.41 -22.94
CA GLY A 55 -0.06 16.73 -22.86
C GLY A 55 -0.60 17.60 -21.71
N PRO A 56 0.02 18.78 -21.49
CA PRO A 56 -0.41 19.72 -20.46
C PRO A 56 -1.76 20.36 -20.79
N LYS A 57 -2.65 20.44 -19.79
CA LYS A 57 -3.86 21.28 -19.87
C LYS A 57 -3.49 22.75 -19.65
N LEU A 58 -3.64 23.54 -20.70
CA LEU A 58 -3.51 24.99 -20.65
C LEU A 58 -4.82 25.58 -20.11
N PRO A 59 -4.78 26.71 -19.39
CA PRO A 59 -5.99 27.43 -19.00
C PRO A 59 -6.75 27.90 -20.25
N ASP A 60 -8.08 27.85 -20.18
CA ASP A 60 -8.94 28.39 -21.23
C ASP A 60 -8.71 29.92 -21.30
N ASP A 61 -8.16 30.40 -22.41
CA ASP A 61 -8.14 31.83 -22.69
C ASP A 61 -9.59 32.33 -22.78
N ALA A 62 -9.85 33.51 -22.21
CA ALA A 62 -11.19 34.10 -21.99
C ALA A 62 -12.03 34.40 -23.27
N GLY A 63 -11.72 33.77 -24.40
CA GLY A 63 -12.41 33.91 -25.68
C GLY A 63 -12.93 32.62 -26.32
N ASP A 64 -12.65 31.41 -25.79
CA ASP A 64 -13.12 30.16 -26.41
C ASP A 64 -14.05 29.37 -25.47
N ALA A 65 -15.32 29.73 -25.46
CA ALA A 65 -16.40 28.93 -24.86
C ALA A 65 -16.78 27.73 -25.78
N GLY A 66 -15.78 27.06 -26.37
CA GLY A 66 -15.98 26.25 -27.58
C GLY A 66 -15.48 24.80 -27.56
N LYS A 67 -14.55 24.41 -26.68
CA LYS A 67 -13.99 23.04 -26.73
C LYS A 67 -13.81 22.40 -25.36
N LYS A 68 -14.93 22.08 -24.73
CA LYS A 68 -14.98 21.11 -23.62
C LYS A 68 -14.88 19.69 -24.15
N GLU A 69 -13.69 19.27 -24.56
CA GLU A 69 -13.41 17.85 -24.77
C GLU A 69 -12.05 17.51 -24.18
N GLY A 70 -11.99 17.56 -22.84
CA GLY A 70 -11.08 16.72 -22.09
C GLY A 70 -11.62 15.30 -22.14
N GLY A 71 -11.37 14.62 -23.27
CA GLY A 71 -11.71 13.23 -23.49
C GLY A 71 -11.05 12.32 -22.47
N GLU A 72 -11.78 11.25 -22.13
CA GLU A 72 -11.23 10.01 -21.62
C GLU A 72 -10.23 9.38 -22.61
#